data_AF-E1Z6V6-F1
#
_entry.id   AF-E1Z6V6-F1
#
_cell.length_a   1.000
_cell.length_b   1.000
_cell.length_c   1.000
_cell.angle_alpha   90.00
_cell.angle_beta   90.00
_cell.angle_gamma   90.00
#
_symmetry.space_group_name_H-M   'P 1'
#
loop_
_entity.id
_entity.type
_entity.pdbx_description
1 polymer ?
#
loop_
_entity_poly.entity_id
_entity_poly.type
_entity_poly.pdbx_seq_one_letter_code
_entity_poly.pdbx_strand_id
1 'polypeptide(L)'
;MPADLLALDRDSLLRVLALCSVQDVLALACCNKELSQLLKDDDLWQMLAEQKWGHHVRSLAQVAPGGWAAWTRHRLAASSQPVSPLNLVQEQYQACPFQHIAACLLCTRTTGGTAVRHAIRRFLDHWPTPSAVIDASDDSMLEVLQPLGLQAVRLQAVWGLAHDFLAADWQSPSDFKHCGPFVADSWRIFCRGGGSLAGVGDKNLQRYLRWRLHGKVEEAGKRERAAGSRKRRASPPAEAGTLRSGRRRNGTAGGSGGGGAQASPPGQRRMTRAAGPSGTGAATSAPKAARGRRS
;
A
#
# COMPACT_ATOMS: atom_id res chain seq x y z
N MET A 1 0.41 -9.34 -41.84
CA MET A 1 1.51 -10.19 -41.35
C MET A 1 1.39 -10.24 -39.84
N PRO A 2 1.24 -11.40 -39.19
CA PRO A 2 1.33 -11.45 -37.73
C PRO A 2 2.73 -10.97 -37.34
N ALA A 3 2.82 -9.94 -36.51
CA ALA A 3 4.09 -9.45 -35.99
C ALA A 3 4.68 -10.54 -35.10
N ASP A 4 5.91 -10.97 -35.42
CA ASP A 4 6.64 -11.89 -34.57
C ASP A 4 7.09 -11.13 -33.31
N LEU A 5 6.69 -11.60 -32.13
CA LEU A 5 7.04 -11.00 -30.84
C LEU A 5 8.56 -10.89 -30.67
N LEU A 6 9.33 -11.75 -31.34
CA LEU A 6 10.78 -11.80 -31.26
C LEU A 6 11.50 -11.04 -32.37
N ALA A 7 10.75 -10.50 -33.34
CA ALA A 7 11.28 -9.45 -34.22
C ALA A 7 11.39 -8.09 -33.49
N LEU A 8 10.80 -7.98 -32.29
CA LEU A 8 10.99 -6.83 -31.42
C LEU A 8 12.42 -6.77 -30.90
N ASP A 9 12.96 -5.57 -30.81
CA ASP A 9 14.19 -5.35 -30.06
C ASP A 9 13.97 -5.69 -28.56
N ARG A 10 15.08 -5.89 -27.84
CA ARG A 10 15.05 -6.32 -26.44
C ARG A 10 14.28 -5.35 -25.52
N ASP A 11 14.35 -4.03 -25.75
CA ASP A 11 13.64 -3.04 -24.94
C ASP A 11 12.12 -3.15 -25.17
N SER A 12 11.72 -3.27 -26.44
CA SER A 12 10.31 -3.50 -26.80
C SER A 12 9.76 -4.79 -26.21
N LEU A 13 10.52 -5.89 -26.24
CA LEU A 13 10.13 -7.16 -25.61
C LEU A 13 9.93 -6.98 -24.10
N LEU A 14 10.88 -6.34 -23.41
CA LEU A 14 10.80 -6.08 -21.97
C LEU A 14 9.57 -5.24 -21.60
N ARG A 15 9.22 -4.24 -22.42
CA ARG A 15 7.99 -3.44 -22.23
C ARG A 15 6.74 -4.30 -22.33
N VAL A 16 6.67 -5.20 -23.30
CA VAL A 16 5.53 -6.12 -23.44
C VAL A 16 5.45 -7.07 -22.25
N LEU A 17 6.55 -7.72 -21.88
CA LEU A 17 6.60 -8.63 -20.73
C LEU A 17 6.26 -7.93 -19.42
N ALA A 18 6.63 -6.66 -19.26
CA ALA A 18 6.32 -5.88 -18.06
C ALA A 18 4.82 -5.64 -17.87
N LEU A 19 4.00 -5.80 -18.91
CA LEU A 19 2.53 -5.70 -18.84
C LEU A 19 1.84 -7.04 -18.59
N CYS A 20 2.56 -8.16 -18.72
CA CYS A 20 2.00 -9.50 -18.59
C CYS A 20 1.97 -9.99 -17.13
N SER A 21 1.03 -10.88 -16.82
CA SER A 21 1.07 -11.68 -15.60
C SER A 21 2.12 -12.80 -15.72
N VAL A 22 2.53 -13.41 -14.61
CA VAL A 22 3.45 -14.56 -14.62
C VAL A 22 2.88 -15.69 -15.48
N GLN A 23 1.57 -15.96 -15.36
CA GLN A 23 0.92 -17.00 -16.14
C GLN A 23 0.96 -16.69 -17.65
N ASP A 24 0.75 -15.44 -18.06
CA ASP A 24 0.80 -15.05 -19.47
C ASP A 24 2.22 -15.17 -20.04
N VAL A 25 3.24 -14.72 -19.29
CA VAL A 25 4.65 -14.85 -19.69
C VAL A 25 5.02 -16.33 -19.90
N LEU A 26 4.61 -17.21 -18.98
CA LEU A 26 4.89 -18.64 -19.10
C LEU A 26 4.09 -19.29 -20.23
N ALA A 27 2.84 -18.89 -20.45
CA ALA A 27 2.03 -19.39 -21.56
C ALA A 27 2.62 -19.01 -22.92
N LEU A 28 3.07 -17.76 -23.08
CA LEU A 28 3.78 -17.30 -24.28
C LEU A 28 5.05 -18.12 -24.53
N ALA A 29 5.81 -18.42 -23.47
CA ALA A 29 7.02 -19.23 -23.56
C ALA A 29 6.76 -20.69 -23.95
N CYS A 30 5.62 -21.28 -23.57
CA CYS A 30 5.24 -22.61 -24.04
C CYS A 30 4.98 -22.66 -25.55
N CYS A 31 4.52 -21.55 -26.13
CA CYS A 31 4.21 -21.43 -27.55
C CYS A 31 5.40 -20.95 -28.40
N ASN A 32 6.51 -20.53 -27.78
CA ASN A 32 7.67 -19.98 -28.48
C ASN A 32 9.00 -20.46 -27.83
N LYS A 33 9.76 -21.27 -28.57
CA LYS A 33 11.03 -21.87 -28.10
C LYS A 33 12.12 -20.84 -27.79
N GLU A 34 12.21 -19.78 -28.57
CA GLU A 34 13.21 -18.73 -28.40
C GLU A 34 12.89 -17.90 -27.14
N LEU A 35 11.62 -17.51 -26.95
CA LEU A 35 11.19 -16.86 -25.70
C LEU A 35 11.44 -17.77 -24.48
N SER A 36 11.17 -19.07 -24.62
CA SER A 36 11.48 -20.06 -23.57
C SER A 36 12.96 -20.10 -23.21
N GLN A 37 13.86 -19.97 -24.20
CA GLN A 37 15.29 -19.89 -23.97
C GLN A 37 15.68 -18.56 -23.30
N LEU A 38 15.12 -17.44 -23.75
CA LEU A 38 15.36 -16.12 -23.16
C LEU A 38 14.92 -16.06 -21.69
N LEU A 39 13.80 -16.66 -21.31
CA LEU A 39 13.35 -16.67 -19.91
C LEU A 39 14.23 -17.50 -18.96
N LYS A 40 15.19 -18.27 -19.48
CA LYS A 40 16.22 -18.95 -18.66
C LYS A 40 17.36 -18.00 -18.28
N ASP A 41 17.50 -16.88 -18.99
CA ASP A 41 18.46 -15.84 -18.68
C ASP A 41 18.01 -15.07 -17.44
N ASP A 42 18.78 -15.14 -16.36
CA ASP A 42 18.47 -14.47 -15.10
C ASP A 42 18.60 -12.94 -15.24
N ASP A 43 19.51 -12.47 -16.10
CA ASP A 43 19.71 -11.05 -16.36
C ASP A 43 18.47 -10.44 -17.05
N LEU A 44 17.74 -11.23 -17.85
CA LEU A 44 16.47 -10.80 -18.43
C LEU A 44 15.44 -10.48 -17.35
N TRP A 45 15.38 -11.28 -16.29
CA TRP A 45 14.47 -11.04 -15.17
C TRP A 45 14.88 -9.80 -14.36
N GLN A 46 16.17 -9.56 -14.18
CA GLN A 46 16.67 -8.32 -13.59
C GLN A 46 16.27 -7.10 -14.42
N MET A 47 16.49 -7.14 -15.73
CA MET A 47 16.11 -6.03 -16.64
C MET A 47 14.59 -5.82 -16.65
N LEU A 48 13.80 -6.89 -16.60
CA LEU A 48 12.34 -6.80 -16.50
C LEU A 48 11.90 -6.14 -15.18
N ALA A 49 12.55 -6.48 -14.07
CA ALA A 49 12.31 -5.86 -12.78
C ALA A 49 12.61 -4.35 -12.81
N GLU A 50 13.75 -3.96 -13.37
CA GLU A 50 14.13 -2.55 -13.54
C GLU A 50 13.13 -1.80 -14.43
N GLN A 51 12.72 -2.40 -15.53
CA GLN A 51 11.72 -1.81 -16.43
C GLN A 51 10.38 -1.59 -15.71
N LYS A 52 10.00 -2.49 -14.81
CA LYS A 52 8.70 -2.44 -14.13
C LYS A 52 8.70 -1.57 -12.87
N TRP A 53 9.79 -1.56 -12.12
CA TRP A 53 9.85 -0.92 -10.79
C TRP A 53 10.87 0.21 -10.67
N GLY A 54 11.62 0.47 -11.74
CA GLY A 54 12.55 1.58 -11.88
C GLY A 54 13.97 1.28 -11.40
N HIS A 55 14.81 2.31 -11.46
CA HIS A 55 16.25 2.19 -11.33
C HIS A 55 16.75 1.76 -9.93
N HIS A 56 15.95 1.96 -8.87
CA HIS A 56 16.32 1.55 -7.51
C HIS A 56 16.32 0.02 -7.31
N VAL A 57 15.82 -0.76 -8.28
CA VAL A 57 15.94 -2.23 -8.25
C VAL A 57 17.40 -2.64 -8.13
N ARG A 58 18.32 -2.01 -8.87
CA ARG A 58 19.75 -2.36 -8.86
C ARG A 58 20.44 -2.07 -7.53
N SER A 59 20.06 -0.98 -6.87
CA SER A 59 20.72 -0.51 -5.67
C SER A 59 20.13 -1.13 -4.40
N LEU A 60 18.84 -1.44 -4.39
CA LEU A 60 18.14 -1.91 -3.19
C LEU A 60 17.94 -3.42 -3.14
N ALA A 61 17.71 -4.08 -4.29
CA ALA A 61 17.41 -5.51 -4.27
C ALA A 61 18.65 -6.35 -3.93
N GLN A 62 18.55 -7.17 -2.90
CA GLN A 62 19.61 -8.08 -2.46
C GLN A 62 19.35 -9.48 -3.03
N VAL A 63 19.72 -9.69 -4.31
CA VAL A 63 19.46 -10.94 -5.04
C VAL A 63 20.76 -11.67 -5.31
N ALA A 64 20.85 -12.93 -4.87
CA ALA A 64 21.99 -13.78 -5.19
C ALA A 64 22.01 -14.13 -6.71
N PRO A 65 23.18 -14.42 -7.30
CA PRO A 65 23.26 -14.83 -8.70
C PRO A 65 22.32 -16.01 -9.02
N GLY A 66 21.51 -15.89 -10.07
CA GLY A 66 20.50 -16.88 -10.44
C GLY A 66 19.16 -16.74 -9.71
N GLY A 67 19.00 -15.72 -8.85
CA GLY A 67 17.80 -15.48 -8.04
C GLY A 67 16.79 -14.53 -8.67
N TRP A 68 17.13 -13.80 -9.73
CA TRP A 68 16.27 -12.72 -10.27
C TRP A 68 14.95 -13.25 -10.81
N ALA A 69 14.97 -14.43 -11.41
CA ALA A 69 13.76 -15.04 -11.93
C ALA A 69 12.74 -15.30 -10.80
N ALA A 70 13.17 -15.82 -9.65
CA ALA A 70 12.27 -16.05 -8.51
C ALA A 70 11.82 -14.72 -7.88
N TRP A 71 12.77 -13.82 -7.65
CA TRP A 71 12.54 -12.51 -7.04
C TRP A 71 11.52 -11.67 -7.82
N THR A 72 11.68 -11.61 -9.15
CA THR A 72 10.82 -10.84 -10.05
C THR A 72 9.43 -11.47 -10.16
N ARG A 73 9.35 -12.79 -10.34
CA ARG A 73 8.05 -13.50 -10.44
C ARG A 73 7.23 -13.40 -9.17
N HIS A 74 7.85 -13.35 -7.99
CA HIS A 74 7.13 -13.16 -6.73
C HIS A 74 6.38 -11.82 -6.69
N ARG A 75 7.00 -10.77 -7.25
CA ARG A 75 6.50 -9.39 -7.25
C ARG A 75 5.57 -9.07 -8.42
N LEU A 76 5.47 -9.96 -9.41
CA LEU A 76 4.49 -9.89 -10.50
C LEU A 76 3.13 -10.45 -10.07
N ALA A 77 2.08 -9.97 -10.73
CA ALA A 77 0.76 -10.59 -10.61
C ALA A 77 0.82 -12.00 -11.18
N ALA A 78 0.29 -12.98 -10.45
CA ALA A 78 0.28 -14.37 -10.88
C ALA A 78 -0.68 -14.57 -12.07
N SER A 79 -1.87 -13.96 -11.99
CA SER A 79 -2.92 -14.05 -13.01
C SER A 79 -3.91 -12.87 -12.89
N SER A 80 -4.66 -12.61 -13.96
CA SER A 80 -5.74 -11.61 -13.94
C SER A 80 -7.00 -12.17 -13.28
N GLN A 81 -7.63 -11.41 -12.40
CA GLN A 81 -8.91 -11.76 -11.77
C GLN A 81 -10.07 -11.01 -12.44
N PRO A 82 -11.27 -11.61 -12.45
CA PRO A 82 -12.43 -11.01 -13.10
C PRO A 82 -12.89 -9.73 -12.39
N VAL A 83 -13.29 -8.73 -13.17
CA VAL A 83 -13.86 -7.48 -12.65
C VAL A 83 -15.30 -7.71 -12.22
N SER A 84 -15.61 -7.32 -10.99
CA SER A 84 -16.91 -7.50 -10.35
C SER A 84 -17.79 -6.25 -10.47
N PRO A 85 -19.13 -6.39 -10.31
CA PRO A 85 -20.02 -5.25 -10.22
C PRO A 85 -19.83 -4.40 -8.95
N LEU A 86 -18.98 -4.84 -8.00
CA LEU A 86 -18.70 -4.09 -6.76
C LEU A 86 -17.80 -2.87 -7.00
N ASN A 87 -17.07 -2.86 -8.13
CA ASN A 87 -16.12 -1.80 -8.51
C ASN A 87 -15.14 -1.49 -7.37
N LEU A 88 -14.52 -2.52 -6.78
CA LEU A 88 -13.56 -2.34 -5.70
C LEU A 88 -12.29 -1.65 -6.23
N VAL A 89 -11.65 -0.80 -5.41
CA VAL A 89 -10.40 -0.12 -5.84
C VAL A 89 -9.29 -1.13 -6.14
N GLN A 90 -9.31 -2.25 -5.42
CA GLN A 90 -8.45 -3.42 -5.58
C GLN A 90 -8.46 -3.98 -7.02
N GLU A 91 -9.61 -4.00 -7.68
CA GLU A 91 -9.77 -4.59 -9.00
C GLU A 91 -9.05 -3.80 -10.09
N GLN A 92 -8.82 -2.51 -9.85
CA GLN A 92 -8.22 -1.59 -10.83
C GLN A 92 -6.71 -1.76 -10.93
N TYR A 93 -6.05 -2.22 -9.87
CA TYR A 93 -4.58 -2.26 -9.76
C TYR A 93 -4.01 -3.67 -9.66
N GLN A 94 -4.85 -4.71 -9.77
CA GLN A 94 -4.46 -6.11 -9.61
C GLN A 94 -3.33 -6.58 -10.54
N ALA A 95 -3.17 -5.94 -11.71
CA ALA A 95 -2.11 -6.26 -12.67
C ALA A 95 -0.70 -5.86 -12.20
N CYS A 96 -0.60 -4.95 -11.23
CA CYS A 96 0.66 -4.51 -10.65
C CYS A 96 0.60 -4.63 -9.12
N PRO A 97 1.20 -5.68 -8.52
CA PRO A 97 1.13 -5.89 -7.07
C PRO A 97 1.59 -4.71 -6.22
N PHE A 98 2.61 -3.97 -6.66
CA PHE A 98 3.03 -2.74 -5.98
C PHE A 98 1.89 -1.71 -5.92
N GLN A 99 1.29 -1.36 -7.06
CA GLN A 99 0.19 -0.41 -7.13
C GLN A 99 -1.04 -0.91 -6.35
N HIS A 100 -1.31 -2.21 -6.40
CA HIS A 100 -2.37 -2.86 -5.65
C HIS A 100 -2.19 -2.69 -4.14
N ILE A 101 -1.01 -3.04 -3.62
CA ILE A 101 -0.68 -2.93 -2.20
C ILE A 101 -0.72 -1.45 -1.78
N ALA A 102 -0.16 -0.55 -2.58
CA ALA A 102 -0.19 0.89 -2.33
C ALA A 102 -1.63 1.42 -2.27
N ALA A 103 -2.50 1.05 -3.21
CA ALA A 103 -3.91 1.42 -3.19
C ALA A 103 -4.63 0.93 -1.93
N CYS A 104 -4.39 -0.32 -1.52
CA CYS A 104 -4.98 -0.89 -0.30
C CYS A 104 -4.50 -0.17 0.96
N LEU A 105 -3.20 0.11 1.05
CA LEU A 105 -2.58 0.87 2.13
C LEU A 105 -3.19 2.28 2.21
N LEU A 106 -3.34 2.96 1.07
CA LEU A 106 -3.90 4.30 0.97
C LEU A 106 -5.42 4.38 1.24
N CYS A 107 -6.17 3.30 1.02
CA CYS A 107 -7.60 3.26 1.37
C CYS A 107 -7.88 2.68 2.77
N THR A 108 -6.86 2.22 3.49
CA THR A 108 -7.03 1.68 4.85
C THR A 108 -7.46 2.77 5.82
N ARG A 109 -8.48 2.47 6.64
CA ARG A 109 -9.11 3.39 7.60
C ARG A 109 -9.66 4.67 6.96
N THR A 110 -10.09 4.61 5.71
CA THR A 110 -10.79 5.69 5.01
C THR A 110 -12.15 5.21 4.55
N THR A 111 -13.19 6.03 4.71
CA THR A 111 -14.47 5.75 4.07
C THR A 111 -14.31 5.89 2.57
N GLY A 112 -14.69 4.85 1.81
CA GLY A 112 -14.63 4.90 0.35
C GLY A 112 -15.47 6.04 -0.23
N GLY A 113 -15.14 6.46 -1.45
CA GLY A 113 -15.85 7.52 -2.15
C GLY A 113 -15.04 8.06 -3.32
N THR A 114 -15.64 8.97 -4.08
CA THR A 114 -15.00 9.55 -5.29
C THR A 114 -13.71 10.28 -4.96
N ALA A 115 -13.68 11.07 -3.88
CA ALA A 115 -12.48 11.80 -3.46
C ALA A 115 -11.30 10.86 -3.13
N VAL A 116 -11.57 9.77 -2.40
CA VAL A 116 -10.56 8.75 -2.06
C VAL A 116 -10.03 8.05 -3.30
N ARG A 117 -10.92 7.62 -4.21
CA ARG A 117 -10.53 6.98 -5.46
C ARG A 117 -9.72 7.91 -6.34
N HIS A 118 -10.11 9.18 -6.43
CA HIS A 118 -9.40 10.19 -7.21
C HIS A 118 -8.01 10.47 -6.63
N ALA A 119 -7.87 10.59 -5.31
CA ALA A 119 -6.57 10.79 -4.67
C ALA A 119 -5.63 9.59 -4.88
N ILE A 120 -6.13 8.35 -4.73
CA ILE A 120 -5.35 7.14 -5.01
C ILE A 120 -4.94 7.07 -6.47
N ARG A 121 -5.86 7.36 -7.40
CA ARG A 121 -5.58 7.38 -8.83
C ARG A 121 -4.51 8.42 -9.16
N ARG A 122 -4.68 9.66 -8.69
CA ARG A 122 -3.71 10.75 -8.87
C ARG A 122 -2.34 10.36 -8.32
N PHE A 123 -2.27 9.74 -7.14
CA PHE A 123 -1.02 9.26 -6.56
C PHE A 123 -0.33 8.24 -7.49
N LEU A 124 -1.05 7.22 -7.95
CA LEU A 124 -0.47 6.15 -8.79
C LEU A 124 -0.19 6.58 -10.23
N ASP A 125 -0.88 7.61 -10.74
CA ASP A 125 -0.55 8.21 -12.04
C ASP A 125 0.78 9.01 -11.96
N HIS A 126 1.06 9.69 -10.85
CA HIS A 126 2.31 10.44 -10.66
C HIS A 126 3.48 9.52 -10.27
N TRP A 127 3.23 8.53 -9.43
CA TRP A 127 4.26 7.64 -8.88
C TRP A 127 3.87 6.17 -9.08
N PRO A 128 3.91 5.67 -10.33
CA PRO A 128 3.42 4.34 -10.67
C PRO A 128 4.34 3.20 -10.21
N THR A 129 5.58 3.50 -9.82
CA THR A 129 6.62 2.53 -9.46
C THR A 129 7.21 2.80 -8.08
N PRO A 130 7.81 1.80 -7.41
CA PRO A 130 8.52 2.02 -6.16
C PRO A 130 9.61 3.09 -6.29
N SER A 131 10.40 3.06 -7.38
CA SER A 131 11.44 4.07 -7.59
C SER A 131 10.85 5.47 -7.66
N ALA A 132 9.74 5.65 -8.40
CA ALA A 132 9.09 6.96 -8.51
C ALA A 132 8.60 7.49 -7.16
N VAL A 133 8.15 6.61 -6.24
CA VAL A 133 7.77 7.01 -4.87
C VAL A 133 9.01 7.40 -4.04
N ILE A 134 10.12 6.66 -4.18
CA ILE A 134 11.36 6.95 -3.45
C ILE A 134 11.96 8.29 -3.87
N ASP A 135 11.87 8.64 -5.15
CA ASP A 135 12.41 9.90 -5.71
C ASP A 135 11.48 11.10 -5.51
N ALA A 136 10.23 10.87 -5.13
CA ALA A 136 9.23 11.92 -5.01
C ALA A 136 9.51 12.85 -3.83
N SER A 137 9.20 14.14 -3.99
CA SER A 137 9.23 15.09 -2.88
C SER A 137 8.06 14.83 -1.91
N ASP A 138 8.35 14.87 -0.61
CA ASP A 138 7.33 14.79 0.45
C ASP A 138 6.20 15.80 0.27
N ASP A 139 6.50 17.06 -0.07
CA ASP A 139 5.50 18.13 -0.23
C ASP A 139 4.46 17.80 -1.30
N SER A 140 4.91 17.37 -2.48
CA SER A 140 4.01 16.98 -3.58
C SER A 140 3.14 15.76 -3.20
N MET A 141 3.72 14.78 -2.51
CA MET A 141 2.96 13.62 -2.03
C MET A 141 1.93 14.02 -0.97
N LEU A 142 2.27 14.90 -0.03
CA LEU A 142 1.35 15.38 0.99
C LEU A 142 0.15 16.12 0.40
N GLU A 143 0.35 16.92 -0.65
CA GLU A 143 -0.74 17.58 -1.38
C GLU A 143 -1.72 16.54 -1.96
N VAL A 144 -1.21 15.53 -2.66
CA VAL A 144 -2.04 14.49 -3.29
C VAL A 144 -2.76 13.63 -2.23
N LEU A 145 -2.10 13.38 -1.10
CA LEU A 145 -2.64 12.57 0.00
C LEU A 145 -3.62 13.32 0.90
N GLN A 146 -3.72 14.65 0.77
CA GLN A 146 -4.56 15.50 1.63
C GLN A 146 -6.01 15.00 1.77
N PRO A 147 -6.71 14.58 0.68
CA PRO A 147 -8.10 14.14 0.78
C PRO A 147 -8.30 12.82 1.54
N LEU A 148 -7.23 12.06 1.77
CA LEU A 148 -7.29 10.75 2.44
C LEU A 148 -7.21 10.86 3.97
N GLY A 149 -6.82 12.04 4.49
CA GLY A 149 -6.45 12.23 5.88
C GLY A 149 -5.23 11.39 6.31
N LEU A 150 -4.70 11.66 7.51
CA LEU A 150 -3.51 10.97 8.03
C LEU A 150 -2.31 11.06 7.06
N GLN A 151 -2.20 12.12 6.29
CA GLN A 151 -1.28 12.25 5.15
C GLN A 151 0.18 12.03 5.54
N ALA A 152 0.64 12.52 6.70
CA ALA A 152 2.00 12.28 7.18
C ALA A 152 2.27 10.78 7.46
N VAL A 153 1.31 10.07 8.06
CA VAL A 153 1.43 8.63 8.31
C VAL A 153 1.37 7.85 7.00
N ARG A 154 0.50 8.25 6.07
CA ARG A 154 0.37 7.62 4.75
C ARG A 154 1.63 7.80 3.92
N LEU A 155 2.21 9.00 3.93
CA LEU A 155 3.48 9.30 3.27
C LEU A 155 4.58 8.33 3.74
N GLN A 156 4.80 8.24 5.05
CA GLN A 156 5.79 7.31 5.61
C GLN A 156 5.48 5.85 5.26
N ALA A 157 4.20 5.49 5.22
CA ALA A 157 3.76 4.15 4.88
C ALA A 157 3.99 3.78 3.40
N VAL A 158 3.70 4.68 2.45
CA VAL A 158 3.95 4.42 1.02
C VAL A 158 5.43 4.45 0.68
N TRP A 159 6.21 5.33 1.33
CA TRP A 159 7.66 5.35 1.17
C TRP A 159 8.29 4.06 1.69
N GLY A 160 7.91 3.63 2.91
CA GLY A 160 8.37 2.37 3.49
C GLY A 160 7.97 1.16 2.64
N LEU A 161 6.74 1.13 2.12
CA LEU A 161 6.31 0.12 1.16
C LEU A 161 7.20 0.12 -0.09
N ALA A 162 7.45 1.27 -0.71
CA ALA A 162 8.25 1.35 -1.94
C ALA A 162 9.68 0.84 -1.72
N HIS A 163 10.30 1.24 -0.62
CA HIS A 163 11.62 0.76 -0.23
C HIS A 163 11.62 -0.75 0.01
N ASP A 164 10.78 -1.24 0.92
CA ASP A 164 10.81 -2.65 1.35
C ASP A 164 10.30 -3.60 0.26
N PHE A 165 9.42 -3.13 -0.63
CA PHE A 165 9.00 -3.89 -1.81
C PHE A 165 10.22 -4.28 -2.66
N LEU A 166 11.22 -3.41 -2.77
CA LEU A 166 12.46 -3.68 -3.49
C LEU A 166 13.51 -4.38 -2.60
N ALA A 167 13.73 -3.88 -1.38
CA ALA A 167 14.87 -4.27 -0.57
C ALA A 167 14.67 -5.59 0.21
N ALA A 168 13.46 -5.90 0.64
CA ALA A 168 13.20 -7.02 1.55
C ALA A 168 12.93 -8.34 0.81
N ASP A 169 13.30 -9.47 1.42
CA ASP A 169 12.84 -10.80 0.99
C ASP A 169 11.49 -11.15 1.63
N TRP A 170 10.46 -10.38 1.25
CA TRP A 170 9.11 -10.54 1.78
C TRP A 170 8.35 -11.66 1.06
N GLN A 171 7.45 -12.32 1.79
CA GLN A 171 6.59 -13.39 1.27
C GLN A 171 5.13 -12.96 1.12
N SER A 172 4.71 -12.03 1.97
CA SER A 172 3.36 -11.46 1.96
C SER A 172 3.43 -9.99 2.35
N PRO A 173 2.49 -9.14 1.89
CA PRO A 173 2.46 -7.73 2.29
C PRO A 173 2.42 -7.53 3.81
N SER A 174 1.97 -8.51 4.60
CA SER A 174 2.01 -8.49 6.06
C SER A 174 3.40 -8.25 6.67
N ASP A 175 4.45 -8.50 5.91
CA ASP A 175 5.83 -8.31 6.34
C ASP A 175 6.21 -6.81 6.37
N PHE A 176 5.43 -5.96 5.69
CA PHE A 176 5.61 -4.52 5.71
C PHE A 176 4.91 -3.89 6.92
N LYS A 177 5.61 -2.99 7.62
CA LYS A 177 5.16 -2.33 8.87
C LYS A 177 3.74 -1.75 8.82
N HIS A 178 3.29 -1.27 7.66
CA HIS A 178 2.01 -0.58 7.50
C HIS A 178 0.93 -1.39 6.77
N CYS A 179 1.20 -2.66 6.48
CA CYS A 179 0.31 -3.54 5.74
C CYS A 179 -0.30 -4.60 6.68
N GLY A 180 -1.54 -4.38 7.10
CA GLY A 180 -2.26 -5.33 7.96
C GLY A 180 -2.88 -6.51 7.19
N PRO A 181 -3.63 -7.39 7.90
CA PRO A 181 -4.27 -8.58 7.32
C PRO A 181 -5.14 -8.28 6.10
N PHE A 182 -5.85 -7.15 6.10
CA PHE A 182 -6.65 -6.70 4.95
C PHE A 182 -5.83 -6.56 3.66
N VAL A 183 -4.63 -5.98 3.75
CA VAL A 183 -3.77 -5.76 2.58
C VAL A 183 -3.21 -7.09 2.08
N ALA A 184 -2.78 -7.96 2.99
CA ALA A 184 -2.31 -9.30 2.66
C ALA A 184 -3.40 -10.16 2.02
N ASP A 185 -4.62 -10.16 2.57
CA ASP A 185 -5.77 -10.85 1.98
C ASP A 185 -6.11 -10.31 0.60
N SER A 186 -6.10 -8.99 0.45
CA SER A 186 -6.38 -8.36 -0.84
C SER A 186 -5.36 -8.77 -1.90
N TRP A 187 -4.06 -8.67 -1.61
CA TRP A 187 -3.00 -9.13 -2.52
C TRP A 187 -3.13 -10.62 -2.85
N ARG A 188 -3.41 -11.47 -1.86
CA ARG A 188 -3.62 -12.90 -2.08
C ARG A 188 -4.78 -13.16 -3.04
N ILE A 189 -5.90 -12.45 -2.88
CA ILE A 189 -7.09 -12.63 -3.72
C ILE A 189 -6.86 -12.11 -5.15
N PHE A 190 -6.36 -10.89 -5.28
CA PHE A 190 -6.31 -10.16 -6.55
C PHE A 190 -5.00 -10.36 -7.32
N CYS A 191 -3.86 -10.40 -6.64
CA CYS A 191 -2.57 -10.55 -7.30
C CYS A 191 -2.11 -12.01 -7.40
N ARG A 192 -2.58 -12.89 -6.50
CA ARG A 192 -2.18 -14.32 -6.48
C ARG A 192 -3.28 -15.30 -6.88
N GLY A 193 -4.50 -14.83 -7.11
CA GLY A 193 -5.64 -15.67 -7.51
C GLY A 193 -6.22 -16.55 -6.40
N GLY A 194 -5.97 -16.20 -5.13
CA GLY A 194 -6.45 -16.96 -3.98
C GLY A 194 -7.98 -17.04 -3.91
N GLY A 195 -8.50 -18.27 -3.85
CA GLY A 195 -9.92 -18.65 -3.88
C GLY A 195 -10.70 -18.55 -2.56
N SER A 196 -10.00 -18.75 -1.44
CA SER A 196 -10.63 -19.13 -0.18
C SER A 196 -11.19 -17.95 0.61
N LEU A 197 -12.43 -18.10 1.09
CA LEU A 197 -13.05 -17.22 2.10
C LEU A 197 -12.48 -17.41 3.50
N ALA A 198 -11.90 -18.57 3.80
CA ALA A 198 -11.39 -18.86 5.14
C ALA A 198 -10.30 -17.85 5.51
N GLY A 199 -10.42 -17.27 6.71
CA GLY A 199 -9.49 -16.27 7.23
C GLY A 199 -9.66 -14.85 6.71
N VAL A 200 -10.55 -14.59 5.74
CA VAL A 200 -10.75 -13.23 5.19
C VAL A 200 -11.65 -12.41 6.10
N GLY A 201 -11.11 -11.38 6.75
CA GLY A 201 -11.84 -10.53 7.68
C GLY A 201 -12.67 -9.41 7.04
N ASP A 202 -12.26 -8.91 5.88
CA ASP A 202 -12.92 -7.75 5.24
C ASP A 202 -14.20 -8.13 4.50
N LYS A 203 -15.28 -7.38 4.77
CA LYS A 203 -16.61 -7.66 4.21
C LYS A 203 -16.66 -7.46 2.69
N ASN A 204 -15.91 -6.52 2.12
CA ASN A 204 -15.91 -6.30 0.67
C ASN A 204 -15.12 -7.38 -0.06
N LEU A 205 -13.98 -7.81 0.50
CA LEU A 205 -13.23 -8.97 -0.01
C LEU A 205 -14.09 -10.24 0.02
N GLN A 206 -14.83 -10.49 1.11
CA GLN A 206 -15.77 -11.61 1.18
C GLN A 206 -16.88 -11.52 0.12
N ARG A 207 -17.46 -10.33 -0.11
CA ARG A 207 -18.49 -10.12 -1.14
C ARG A 207 -17.93 -10.41 -2.54
N TYR A 208 -16.72 -9.94 -2.82
CA TYR A 208 -16.03 -10.23 -4.08
C TYR A 208 -15.81 -11.74 -4.27
N LEU A 209 -15.34 -12.45 -3.24
CA LEU A 209 -15.14 -13.90 -3.30
C LEU A 209 -16.45 -14.67 -3.53
N ARG A 210 -17.52 -14.32 -2.82
CA ARG A 210 -18.85 -14.93 -3.03
C ARG A 210 -19.37 -14.67 -4.43
N TRP A 211 -19.22 -13.44 -4.93
CA TRP A 211 -19.57 -13.11 -6.30
C TRP A 211 -18.77 -13.95 -7.31
N ARG A 212 -17.45 -14.09 -7.11
CA ARG A 212 -16.60 -14.90 -8.00
C ARG A 212 -17.00 -16.39 -8.00
N LEU A 213 -17.51 -16.92 -6.89
CA LEU A 213 -17.95 -18.31 -6.78
C LEU A 213 -19.37 -18.56 -7.35
N HIS A 214 -20.29 -17.61 -7.18
CA HIS A 214 -21.71 -17.82 -7.44
C HIS A 214 -22.31 -16.92 -8.54
N GLY A 215 -21.55 -15.97 -9.06
CA GLY A 215 -21.99 -15.00 -10.06
C GLY A 215 -22.98 -13.94 -9.56
N LYS A 216 -23.35 -13.96 -8.27
CA LYS A 216 -24.34 -13.04 -7.68
C LYS A 216 -23.68 -12.10 -6.68
N VAL A 217 -23.98 -10.81 -6.81
CA VAL A 217 -23.61 -9.81 -5.81
C VAL A 217 -24.66 -9.79 -4.73
N GLU A 218 -24.28 -10.10 -3.49
CA GLU A 218 -25.19 -9.86 -2.37
C GLU A 218 -25.22 -8.35 -2.06
N GLU A 219 -26.44 -7.80 -2.10
CA GLU A 219 -26.75 -6.42 -1.70
C GLU A 219 -26.28 -6.20 -0.27
N ALA A 220 -25.53 -5.11 -0.04
CA ALA A 220 -25.17 -4.70 1.31
C ALA A 220 -26.46 -4.32 2.04
N GLY A 221 -26.95 -5.22 2.88
CA GLY A 221 -28.24 -5.07 3.54
C GLY A 221 -28.42 -3.69 4.17
N LYS A 222 -29.40 -2.93 3.65
CA LYS A 222 -30.07 -1.84 4.37
C LYS A 222 -30.88 -2.42 5.55
N ARG A 223 -30.22 -3.10 6.48
CA ARG A 223 -30.84 -3.67 7.69
C ARG A 223 -30.10 -3.15 8.92
N GLU A 224 -30.22 -1.85 9.19
CA GLU A 224 -29.97 -1.30 10.53
C GLU A 224 -30.48 0.15 10.75
N ARG A 225 -31.50 0.61 10.01
CA ARG A 225 -32.18 1.90 10.31
C ARG A 225 -33.69 1.80 10.56
N ALA A 226 -34.27 0.61 10.55
CA ALA A 226 -35.71 0.42 10.79
C ALA A 226 -36.07 -0.04 12.22
N ALA A 227 -35.09 -0.29 13.09
CA ALA A 227 -35.35 -0.81 14.46
C ALA A 227 -35.33 0.26 15.57
N GLY A 228 -35.21 1.55 15.24
CA GLY A 228 -35.10 2.64 16.22
C GLY A 228 -36.35 3.50 16.42
N SER A 229 -37.37 3.42 15.57
CA SER A 229 -38.58 4.26 15.71
C SER A 229 -39.71 3.49 16.38
N ARG A 230 -39.51 3.13 17.66
CA ARG A 230 -40.64 2.80 18.54
C ARG A 230 -41.22 4.13 19.03
N LYS A 231 -42.37 4.50 18.48
CA LYS A 231 -43.29 5.58 18.90
C LYS A 231 -43.18 5.85 20.41
N ARG A 232 -42.59 6.99 20.80
CA ARG A 232 -42.91 7.62 22.09
C ARG A 232 -44.35 8.12 22.00
N ARG A 233 -45.23 7.45 22.73
CA ARG A 233 -46.63 7.85 22.92
C ARG A 233 -46.63 9.16 23.72
N ALA A 234 -47.21 10.21 23.17
CA ALA A 234 -47.36 11.49 23.84
C ALA A 234 -48.34 11.37 25.02
N SER A 235 -47.97 11.91 26.18
CA SER A 235 -48.88 12.12 27.31
C SER A 235 -49.60 13.47 27.16
N PRO A 236 -50.85 13.61 27.65
CA PRO A 236 -51.65 14.84 27.48
C PRO A 236 -51.20 15.97 28.43
N PRO A 237 -51.59 17.23 28.15
CA PRO A 237 -51.14 18.40 28.92
C PRO A 237 -51.94 18.54 30.22
N ALA A 238 -51.27 18.97 31.29
CA ALA A 238 -51.90 19.36 32.54
C ALA A 238 -52.12 20.89 32.57
N GLU A 239 -53.33 21.28 32.93
CA GLU A 239 -53.76 22.66 33.16
C GLU A 239 -53.21 23.27 34.47
N ALA A 240 -53.37 24.59 34.56
CA ALA A 240 -52.82 25.55 35.50
C ALA A 240 -53.20 25.38 36.99
N GLY A 241 -52.34 25.88 37.89
CA GLY A 241 -52.65 26.01 39.32
C GLY A 241 -51.53 26.63 40.18
N THR A 242 -51.53 27.97 40.26
CA THR A 242 -51.30 28.83 41.45
C THR A 242 -50.16 28.62 42.48
N LEU A 243 -49.32 29.67 42.56
CA LEU A 243 -48.89 30.50 43.72
C LEU A 243 -48.12 29.95 44.95
N ARG A 244 -47.06 30.74 45.27
CA ARG A 244 -46.43 31.06 46.60
C ARG A 244 -45.67 29.90 47.27
N SER A 245 -44.57 30.07 48.03
CA SER A 245 -43.91 31.17 48.73
C SER A 245 -42.48 30.65 49.05
N GLY A 246 -41.38 31.32 48.71
CA GLY A 246 -40.75 32.33 49.57
C GLY A 246 -39.86 31.72 50.68
N ARG A 247 -38.52 31.84 50.59
CA ARG A 247 -37.69 32.31 51.72
C ARG A 247 -36.25 32.71 51.33
N ARG A 248 -35.99 33.98 51.66
CA ARG A 248 -34.78 34.80 51.77
C ARG A 248 -33.47 34.17 52.29
N ARG A 249 -32.36 34.75 51.76
CA ARG A 249 -31.15 35.35 52.42
C ARG A 249 -30.22 34.40 53.19
N ASN A 250 -28.89 34.55 53.26
CA ASN A 250 -27.86 35.59 53.07
C ASN A 250 -26.61 34.87 52.49
N GLY A 251 -25.60 35.46 51.83
CA GLY A 251 -25.04 36.81 51.87
C GLY A 251 -23.75 36.83 52.70
N THR A 252 -22.58 36.91 52.04
CA THR A 252 -21.27 37.56 52.36
C THR A 252 -20.15 36.79 51.63
N ALA A 253 -19.26 37.31 50.78
CA ALA A 253 -18.47 38.56 50.65
C ALA A 253 -16.98 38.32 50.95
N GLY A 254 -16.12 38.83 50.03
CA GLY A 254 -14.67 39.05 50.19
C GLY A 254 -13.79 37.91 49.67
N GLY A 255 -12.70 38.10 48.92
CA GLY A 255 -11.94 39.26 48.43
C GLY A 255 -10.73 38.71 47.63
N SER A 256 -10.43 39.27 46.46
CA SER A 256 -9.23 40.08 46.16
C SER A 256 -7.94 39.34 45.77
N GLY A 257 -7.34 39.80 44.65
CA GLY A 257 -5.94 39.63 44.25
C GLY A 257 -5.74 38.66 43.08
N GLY A 258 -5.10 38.98 41.96
CA GLY A 258 -4.32 40.15 41.53
C GLY A 258 -3.18 39.68 40.59
N GLY A 259 -3.05 40.32 39.41
CA GLY A 259 -1.89 40.26 38.49
C GLY A 259 -1.79 39.01 37.58
N GLY A 260 -1.45 39.07 36.30
CA GLY A 260 -0.99 40.15 35.42
C GLY A 260 -0.02 39.56 34.37
N ALA A 261 -0.26 39.85 33.08
CA ALA A 261 0.67 39.79 31.92
C ALA A 261 1.30 38.41 31.57
N GLN A 262 1.64 38.00 30.33
CA GLN A 262 1.92 38.68 29.07
C GLN A 262 1.94 37.60 27.95
N ALA A 263 1.77 38.00 26.69
CA ALA A 263 1.78 37.15 25.49
C ALA A 263 3.12 37.23 24.72
N SER A 264 3.55 36.16 24.04
CA SER A 264 4.13 36.13 22.66
C SER A 264 4.88 34.82 22.30
N PRO A 265 5.12 34.49 21.01
CA PRO A 265 5.16 33.12 20.43
C PRO A 265 6.56 32.71 19.85
N PRO A 266 6.66 31.96 18.72
CA PRO A 266 6.87 30.51 18.63
C PRO A 266 8.30 30.09 18.18
N GLY A 267 8.73 28.87 18.51
CA GLY A 267 10.05 28.33 18.16
C GLY A 267 10.02 27.16 17.17
N GLN A 268 10.55 27.39 15.97
CA GLN A 268 10.83 26.40 14.93
C GLN A 268 11.82 25.33 15.42
N ARG A 269 11.58 24.05 15.10
CA ARG A 269 12.60 22.99 15.19
C ARG A 269 12.88 22.41 13.81
N ARG A 270 13.94 22.93 13.21
CA ARG A 270 14.65 22.38 12.05
C ARG A 270 15.59 21.28 12.56
N MET A 271 15.42 20.04 12.10
CA MET A 271 16.44 18.99 12.32
C MET A 271 17.38 18.95 11.12
N THR A 272 18.65 19.27 11.40
CA THR A 272 19.78 19.22 10.47
C THR A 272 20.30 17.78 10.34
N ARG A 273 20.51 17.32 9.09
CA ARG A 273 21.35 16.14 8.77
C ARG A 273 22.80 16.41 9.19
N ALA A 274 23.41 15.48 9.91
CA ALA A 274 24.84 15.49 10.17
C ALA A 274 25.58 14.73 9.06
N ALA A 275 26.49 15.43 8.38
CA ALA A 275 27.55 14.84 7.57
C ALA A 275 28.66 14.30 8.52
N GLY A 276 29.31 13.21 8.13
CA GLY A 276 30.34 12.54 8.93
C GLY A 276 31.69 13.26 8.94
N PRO A 277 32.74 12.58 9.42
CA PRO A 277 34.09 12.84 8.92
C PRO A 277 34.79 11.59 8.39
N SER A 278 35.47 11.83 7.28
CA SER A 278 36.55 11.08 6.65
C SER A 278 37.81 10.98 7.54
N GLY A 279 38.61 9.92 7.33
CA GLY A 279 40.01 9.83 7.76
C GLY A 279 40.49 8.38 7.92
N THR A 280 40.93 7.73 6.83
CA THR A 280 42.34 7.38 6.52
C THR A 280 43.00 6.36 7.44
N GLY A 281 43.39 5.22 6.86
CA GLY A 281 44.30 4.25 7.49
C GLY A 281 44.51 3.01 6.63
N ALA A 282 45.47 3.07 5.72
CA ALA A 282 45.95 1.94 4.92
C ALA A 282 46.78 0.98 5.78
N ALA A 283 46.56 -0.33 5.66
CA ALA A 283 47.57 -1.34 5.93
C ALA A 283 47.24 -2.66 5.22
N THR A 284 48.11 -3.02 4.29
CA THR A 284 48.24 -4.27 3.56
C THR A 284 48.54 -5.47 4.46
N SER A 285 47.92 -6.63 4.22
CA SER A 285 48.61 -7.93 4.36
C SER A 285 47.93 -9.03 3.54
N ALA A 286 48.70 -9.62 2.63
CA ALA A 286 48.39 -10.81 1.85
C ALA A 286 48.84 -12.09 2.61
N PRO A 287 48.50 -13.30 2.15
CA PRO A 287 48.31 -14.48 2.99
C PRO A 287 49.58 -15.29 3.24
N LYS A 288 49.60 -16.05 4.34
CA LYS A 288 50.66 -17.01 4.67
C LYS A 288 50.20 -18.43 4.33
N ALA A 289 50.86 -19.04 3.36
CA ALA A 289 50.78 -20.48 3.08
C ALA A 289 51.86 -21.25 3.86
N ALA A 290 51.54 -22.53 4.11
CA ALA A 290 52.43 -23.71 4.15
C ALA A 290 52.68 -24.44 5.50
N ARG A 291 52.73 -25.77 5.32
CA ARG A 291 53.14 -26.92 6.18
C ARG A 291 52.00 -27.53 7.01
N GLY A 292 51.61 -28.80 6.91
CA GLY A 292 52.26 -30.01 6.39
C GLY A 292 52.72 -30.92 7.54
N ARG A 293 51.98 -32.01 7.78
CA ARG A 293 52.31 -33.29 8.48
C ARG A 293 51.00 -34.09 8.54
N ARG A 294 50.80 -35.23 7.85
CA ARG A 294 51.30 -36.59 8.15
C ARG A 294 51.38 -36.86 9.66
N SER A 295 50.35 -37.48 10.22
CA SER A 295 50.24 -38.93 10.46
C SER A 295 48.77 -39.33 10.59
#